data_AF-A0A7V8BGX1-F1
#
_entry.id   AF-A0A7V8BGX1-F1
#
_cell.length_a   1.000
_cell.length_b   1.000
_cell.length_c   1.000
_cell.angle_alpha   90.00
_cell.angle_beta   90.00
_cell.angle_gamma   90.00
#
_symmetry.space_group_name_H-M   'P 1'
#
loop_
_entity.id
_entity.type
_entity.pdbx_description
1 polymer ?
#
loop_
_entity_poly.entity_id
_entity_poly.type
_entity_poly.pdbx_seq_one_letter_code
_entity_poly.pdbx_strand_id
1 'polypeptide(L)' 'MPRLSAFGIGEADLPRIIAHARGASMRTNPVSLTDGEMGQVLRERL' A
#
# COMPACT_ATOMS: atom_id res chain seq x y z
N MET A 1 12.92 4.69 -7.56
CA MET A 1 12.76 3.32 -7.05
C MET A 1 12.09 2.47 -8.11
N PRO A 2 12.41 1.17 -8.22
CA PRO A 2 11.66 0.25 -9.10
C PRO A 2 10.17 0.25 -8.74
N ARG A 3 9.33 -0.09 -9.72
CA ARG A 3 7.89 -0.29 -9.53
C ARG A 3 7.62 -1.51 -8.65
N LEU A 4 6.46 -1.56 -8.01
CA LEU A 4 6.05 -2.71 -7.21
C LEU A 4 5.96 -3.99 -8.05
N SER A 5 5.54 -3.87 -9.31
CA SER A 5 5.54 -4.96 -10.30
C SER A 5 6.92 -5.59 -10.54
N ALA A 6 8.01 -4.82 -10.42
CA ALA A 6 9.37 -5.34 -10.55
C ALA A 6 9.75 -6.30 -9.40
N PHE A 7 8.99 -6.28 -8.30
CA PHE A 7 9.13 -7.20 -7.16
C PHE A 7 8.06 -8.30 -7.16
N GLY A 8 7.28 -8.43 -8.24
CA GLY A 8 6.23 -9.44 -8.37
C GLY A 8 4.91 -9.08 -7.66
N ILE A 9 4.72 -7.82 -7.28
CA ILE A 9 3.48 -7.36 -6.65
C ILE A 9 2.49 -6.95 -7.74
N GLY A 10 1.27 -7.49 -7.67
CA GLY A 10 0.14 -7.15 -8.54
C GLY A 10 -1.05 -6.56 -7.78
N GLU A 11 -2.12 -6.23 -8.51
CA GLU A 11 -3.34 -5.66 -7.90
C GLU A 11 -3.99 -6.57 -6.85
N ALA A 12 -3.92 -7.90 -7.06
CA ALA A 12 -4.47 -8.89 -6.14
C ALA A 12 -3.79 -8.90 -4.77
N ASP A 13 -2.56 -8.39 -4.67
CA ASP A 13 -1.79 -8.33 -3.42
C ASP A 13 -2.15 -7.10 -2.56
N LEU A 14 -2.72 -6.06 -3.17
CA LEU A 14 -2.98 -4.78 -2.51
C LEU A 14 -3.90 -4.90 -1.29
N PRO A 15 -5.02 -5.66 -1.32
CA PRO A 15 -5.89 -5.81 -0.14
C PRO A 15 -5.13 -6.35 1.08
N ARG A 16 -4.25 -7.34 0.88
CA ARG A 16 -3.42 -7.92 1.94
C ARG A 16 -2.40 -6.91 2.47
N ILE A 17 -1.73 -6.18 1.59
CA ILE A 17 -0.72 -5.17 1.97
C ILE A 17 -1.36 -4.06 2.80
N ILE A 18 -2.51 -3.54 2.36
CA ILE A 18 -3.25 -2.49 3.05
C ILE A 18 -3.65 -2.93 4.47
N ALA A 19 -4.19 -4.16 4.61
CA ALA A 19 -4.59 -4.69 5.91
C ALA A 19 -3.43 -4.72 6.93
N HIS A 20 -2.23 -5.12 6.48
CA HIS A 20 -1.02 -5.10 7.32
C HIS A 20 -0.48 -3.69 7.58
N ALA A 21 -0.60 -2.78 6.60
CA ALA A 21 -0.14 -1.40 6.74
C ALA A 21 -0.89 -0.64 7.87
N ARG A 22 -2.19 -0.92 8.06
CA ARG A 22 -2.99 -0.32 9.15
C ARG A 22 -2.45 -0.65 10.54
N GLY A 23 -2.08 -1.91 10.76
CA GLY A 23 -1.71 -2.41 12.08
C GLY A 23 -0.33 -1.93 12.55
N ALA A 24 0.55 -1.59 11.60
CA ALA A 24 1.94 -1.21 11.87
C ALA A 24 2.23 0.21 11.38
N SER A 25 2.46 0.37 10.07
CA SER A 25 2.97 1.61 9.46
C SER A 25 2.08 2.83 9.73
N MET A 26 0.75 2.69 9.65
CA MET A 26 -0.18 3.80 9.87
C MET A 26 -0.24 4.28 11.32
N ARG A 27 0.20 3.47 12.30
CA ARG A 27 0.21 3.87 13.72
C ARG A 27 1.18 5.03 13.99
N THR A 28 2.25 5.12 13.22
CA THR A 28 3.32 6.12 13.35
C THR A 28 3.42 7.04 12.14
N ASN A 29 2.59 6.83 11.12
CA ASN A 29 2.60 7.66 9.93
C ASN A 29 1.98 9.03 10.26
N PRO A 30 2.69 10.16 10.07
CA PRO A 30 2.11 11.49 10.31
C PRO A 30 0.96 11.83 9.36
N VAL A 31 0.82 11.07 8.26
CA VAL A 31 -0.30 11.17 7.33
C VAL A 31 -1.29 10.05 7.60
N SER A 32 -2.50 10.41 8.02
CA SER A 32 -3.60 9.46 8.19
C SER A 32 -4.24 9.18 6.83
N LEU A 33 -4.02 7.98 6.30
CA LEU A 33 -4.61 7.53 5.05
C LEU A 33 -5.69 6.49 5.31
N THR A 34 -6.79 6.59 4.57
CA THR A 34 -7.81 5.54 4.48
C THR A 34 -7.32 4.38 3.61
N ASP A 35 -7.99 3.22 3.70
CA ASP A 35 -7.69 2.05 2.88
C ASP A 35 -7.83 2.35 1.37
N GLY A 36 -8.78 3.21 0.99
CA GLY A 36 -8.96 3.66 -0.38
C GLY A 36 -7.79 4.50 -0.89
N GLU A 37 -7.35 5.47 -0.08
CA GLU A 37 -6.22 6.36 -0.42
C GLU A 37 -4.90 5.60 -0.47
N MET A 38 -4.65 4.68 0.48
CA MET A 38 -3.50 3.77 0.42
C MET A 38 -3.54 2.93 -0.87
N GLY A 39 -4.71 2.40 -1.23
CA GLY A 39 -4.87 1.65 -2.47
C GLY A 39 -4.56 2.47 -3.72
N GLN A 40 -4.94 3.76 -3.76
CA GLN A 40 -4.58 4.65 -4.86
C GLN A 40 -3.07 4.84 -4.97
N VAL A 41 -2.40 5.18 -3.86
CA VAL A 41 -0.94 5.35 -3.84
C VAL A 41 -0.21 4.08 -4.29
N LEU A 42 -0.67 2.90 -3.85
CA LEU A 42 -0.08 1.64 -4.26
C LEU A 42 -0.31 1.33 -5.74
N ARG A 43 -1.52 1.58 -6.27
CA ARG A 43 -1.80 1.40 -7.71
C ARG A 43 -0.97 2.33 -8.59
N GLU A 44 -0.73 3.56 -8.16
CA GLU A 44 0.16 4.49 -8.87
C GLU A 44 1.63 4.03 -8.92
N ARG A 45 1.99 3.07 -8.06
CA ARG A 45 3.36 2.53 -7.92
C ARG A 45 3.53 1.10 -8.44
N LEU A 46 2.45 0.44 -8.86
CA LEU A 46 2.53 -0.74 -9.73
C LEU A 46 3.29 -0.40 -11.02
#